data_AF-D5U142-F1
#
_entry.id   AF-D5U142-F1
#
_cell.length_a   1.000
_cell.length_b   1.000
_cell.length_c   1.000
_cell.angle_alpha   90.00
_cell.angle_beta   90.00
_cell.angle_gamma   90.00
#
_symmetry.space_group_name_H-M   'P 1'
#
loop_
_entity.id
_entity.type
_entity.pdbx_description
1 polymer ?
#
loop_
_entity_poly.entity_id
_entity_poly.type
_entity_poly.pdbx_seq_one_letter_code
_entity_poly.pdbx_strand_id
1 'polypeptide(L)'
;MLDFVVWLIATLDAPWILNTLIGRFLIRLVSRGNIVYLYADVDTLARRADVAREFIVRELAIYNILARYFAKCSIDTGRSEPVRVVAEVIRCLEKRTR
;
A
#
# COMPACT_ATOMS: atom_id res chain seq x y z
N MET A 1 -6.87 5.17 2.69
CA MET A 1 -7.35 4.48 3.92
C MET A 1 -6.44 3.32 4.31
N LEU A 2 -6.02 2.49 3.35
CA LEU A 2 -4.99 1.49 3.63
C LEU A 2 -3.70 2.15 4.12
N ASP A 3 -3.32 3.28 3.52
CA ASP A 3 -2.11 4.05 3.89
C ASP A 3 -2.16 4.49 5.36
N PHE A 4 -3.33 4.94 5.82
CA PHE A 4 -3.52 5.29 7.23
C PHE A 4 -3.34 4.09 8.15
N VAL A 5 -3.89 2.92 7.79
CA VAL A 5 -3.73 1.68 8.58
C VAL A 5 -2.27 1.26 8.62
N VAL A 6 -1.57 1.30 7.49
CA VAL A 6 -0.15 0.95 7.40
C VAL A 6 0.70 1.91 8.23
N TRP A 7 0.50 3.22 8.04
CA TRP A 7 1.19 4.25 8.82
C TRP A 7 0.96 4.09 10.32
N LEU A 8 -0.28 3.80 10.74
CA LEU A 8 -0.63 3.57 12.14
C LEU A 8 0.12 2.37 12.73
N ILE A 9 0.15 1.24 12.01
CA ILE A 9 0.88 0.03 12.45
C ILE A 9 2.39 0.29 12.49
N ALA A 10 2.94 0.93 11.44
CA ALA A 10 4.37 1.18 11.33
C ALA A 10 4.88 2.14 12.41
N THR A 11 4.12 3.20 12.67
CA THR A 11 4.45 4.24 13.67
C THR A 11 4.34 3.72 15.09
N LEU A 12 3.29 2.95 15.40
CA LEU A 12 3.06 2.43 16.76
C LEU A 12 3.75 1.10 17.04
N ASP A 13 4.35 0.47 16.02
CA ASP A 13 4.88 -0.90 16.08
C ASP A 13 3.86 -1.92 16.65
N ALA A 14 2.60 -1.74 16.26
CA ALA A 14 1.45 -2.35 16.93
C ALA A 14 0.54 -3.10 15.95
N PRO A 15 0.98 -4.24 15.35
CA PRO A 15 0.13 -5.01 14.43
C PRO A 15 -1.14 -5.56 15.10
N TRP A 16 -1.12 -5.74 16.43
CA TRP A 16 -2.27 -6.13 17.24
C TRP A 16 -3.43 -5.14 17.16
N ILE A 17 -3.20 -3.89 16.73
CA ILE A 17 -4.26 -2.87 16.61
C ILE A 17 -5.36 -3.31 15.64
N LEU A 18 -5.02 -4.15 14.65
CA LEU A 18 -5.98 -4.73 13.70
C LEU A 18 -7.05 -5.60 14.37
N ASN A 19 -6.75 -6.16 15.55
CA ASN A 19 -7.69 -6.99 16.30
C ASN A 19 -8.67 -6.19 17.16
N THR A 20 -8.43 -4.88 17.34
CA THR A 20 -9.28 -3.98 18.12
C THR A 20 -10.56 -3.62 17.36
N LEU A 21 -11.56 -3.06 18.07
CA LEU A 21 -12.80 -2.57 17.43
C LEU A 21 -12.51 -1.53 16.35
N ILE A 22 -11.62 -0.57 16.64
CA ILE A 22 -11.21 0.48 15.69
C ILE A 22 -10.48 -0.14 14.50
N GLY A 23 -9.54 -1.05 14.74
CA GLY A 23 -8.80 -1.75 13.68
C GLY A 23 -9.72 -2.51 12.74
N ARG A 24 -10.67 -3.29 13.28
CA ARG A 24 -11.66 -4.02 12.48
C ARG A 24 -12.55 -3.08 11.67
N PHE A 25 -12.95 -1.96 12.25
CA PHE A 25 -13.73 -0.94 11.54
C PHE A 25 -12.93 -0.34 10.37
N LEU A 26 -11.66 0.02 10.59
CA LEU A 26 -10.77 0.54 9.55
C LEU A 26 -10.56 -0.48 8.43
N ILE A 27 -10.32 -1.75 8.76
CA ILE A 27 -10.18 -2.83 7.78
C ILE A 27 -11.46 -3.01 6.95
N ARG A 28 -12.64 -2.91 7.58
CA ARG A 28 -13.93 -3.00 6.88
C ARG A 28 -14.17 -1.81 5.95
N LEU A 29 -13.62 -0.65 6.25
CA LEU A 29 -13.64 0.50 5.34
C LEU A 29 -12.63 0.34 4.19
N VAL A 30 -11.42 -0.15 4.48
CA VAL A 30 -10.39 -0.45 3.47
C VAL A 30 -10.93 -1.41 2.40
N SER A 31 -11.63 -2.48 2.81
CA SER A 31 -12.17 -3.48 1.88
C SER A 31 -13.29 -2.98 0.95
N ARG A 32 -13.84 -1.78 1.18
CA ARG A 32 -14.80 -1.15 0.27
C ARG A 32 -14.11 -0.33 -0.83
N GLY A 33 -12.81 -0.08 -0.72
CA GLY A 33 -12.05 0.73 -1.67
C GLY A 33 -11.64 -0.04 -2.93
N ASN A 34 -11.37 0.72 -4.00
CA ASN A 34 -10.70 0.19 -5.20
C ASN A 34 -9.20 0.49 -5.10
N ILE A 35 -8.47 -0.37 -4.38
CA ILE A 35 -7.07 -0.11 -4.06
C ILE A 35 -6.17 -0.65 -5.16
N VAL A 36 -5.22 0.17 -5.61
CA VAL A 36 -4.11 -0.21 -6.48
C VAL A 36 -2.84 -0.04 -5.67
N TYR A 37 -2.07 -1.13 -5.53
CA TYR A 37 -0.83 -1.09 -4.78
C TYR A 37 0.33 -0.71 -5.70
N LEU A 38 0.93 0.44 -5.43
CA LEU A 38 2.13 0.90 -6.13
C LEU A 38 3.34 0.57 -5.27
N TYR A 39 4.32 -0.13 -5.83
CA TYR A 39 5.53 -0.50 -5.09
C TYR A 39 6.79 -0.20 -5.89
N ALA A 40 7.92 -0.20 -5.21
CA ALA A 40 9.26 -0.17 -5.78
C ALA A 40 10.20 -0.90 -4.81
N ASP A 41 11.44 -1.16 -5.23
CA ASP A 41 12.44 -1.70 -4.32
C ASP A 41 12.80 -0.71 -3.21
N VAL A 42 13.28 -1.23 -2.08
CA VAL A 42 13.60 -0.45 -0.88
C VAL A 42 14.61 0.66 -1.17
N ASP A 43 15.59 0.42 -2.05
CA ASP A 43 16.63 1.40 -2.34
C ASP A 43 16.11 2.53 -3.22
N THR A 44 15.20 2.24 -4.14
CA THR A 44 14.45 3.26 -4.88
C THR A 44 13.53 4.07 -3.97
N LEU A 45 12.83 3.44 -3.03
CA LEU A 45 11.99 4.15 -2.05
C LEU A 45 12.84 5.03 -1.13
N ALA A 46 13.95 4.52 -0.61
CA ALA A 46 14.86 5.25 0.28
C ALA A 46 15.51 6.47 -0.38
N ARG A 47 15.72 6.44 -1.70
CA ARG A 47 16.20 7.61 -2.45
C ARG A 47 15.13 8.69 -2.66
N ARG A 48 13.85 8.33 -2.59
CA ARG A 48 12.71 9.23 -2.87
C ARG A 48 12.09 9.82 -1.61
N ALA A 49 12.33 9.23 -0.44
CA ALA A 49 11.64 9.57 0.79
C ALA A 49 12.59 10.19 1.82
N ASP A 50 12.14 11.24 2.50
CA ASP A 50 12.88 11.94 3.55
C ASP A 50 12.72 11.26 4.94
N VAL A 51 12.72 9.92 4.96
CA VAL A 51 12.54 9.12 6.18
C VAL A 51 13.61 8.03 6.28
N ALA A 52 13.85 7.55 7.51
CA ALA A 52 14.86 6.53 7.77
C ALA A 52 14.56 5.24 6.99
N ARG A 53 15.60 4.62 6.43
CA ARG A 53 15.48 3.36 5.66
C ARG A 53 14.79 2.25 6.45
N GLU A 54 15.03 2.18 7.76
CA GLU A 54 14.40 1.21 8.67
C GLU A 54 12.87 1.36 8.70
N PHE A 55 12.38 2.61 8.72
CA PHE A 55 10.95 2.90 8.65
C PHE A 55 10.36 2.44 7.32
N ILE A 56 11.05 2.72 6.20
CA ILE A 56 10.62 2.28 4.85
C ILE A 56 10.53 0.76 4.78
N VAL A 57 11.51 0.03 5.30
CA VAL A 57 11.49 -1.44 5.31
C VAL A 57 10.29 -1.97 6.09
N ARG A 58 10.02 -1.41 7.27
CA ARG A 58 8.86 -1.78 8.09
C ARG A 58 7.55 -1.48 7.38
N GLU A 59 7.41 -0.28 6.84
CA GLU A 59 6.21 0.17 6.14
C GLU A 59 5.94 -0.70 4.90
N LEU A 60 6.98 -0.95 4.10
CA LEU A 60 6.90 -1.79 2.91
C LEU A 60 6.50 -3.24 3.25
N ALA A 61 7.02 -3.80 4.34
CA ALA A 61 6.62 -5.13 4.79
C ALA A 61 5.12 -5.21 5.12
N ILE A 62 4.58 -4.19 5.80
CA ILE A 62 3.16 -4.11 6.14
C ILE A 62 2.32 -3.93 4.88
N TYR A 63 2.69 -3.01 3.97
CA TYR A 63 2.02 -2.84 2.68
C TYR A 63 1.99 -4.15 1.88
N ASN A 64 3.12 -4.86 1.77
CA ASN A 64 3.21 -6.12 1.03
C ASN A 64 2.28 -7.20 1.58
N ILE A 65 2.03 -7.22 2.89
CA ILE A 65 1.07 -8.14 3.50
C ILE A 65 -0.35 -7.69 3.18
N LEU A 66 -0.71 -6.45 3.52
CA LEU A 66 -2.09 -5.98 3.39
C LEU A 66 -2.55 -5.86 1.94
N ALA A 67 -1.67 -5.48 1.02
CA ALA A 67 -1.97 -5.40 -0.40
C ALA A 67 -2.42 -6.75 -0.98
N ARG A 68 -1.91 -7.88 -0.48
CA ARG A 68 -2.37 -9.22 -0.90
C ARG A 68 -3.85 -9.46 -0.62
N TYR A 69 -4.41 -8.79 0.38
CA TYR A 69 -5.80 -8.95 0.78
C TYR A 69 -6.73 -7.88 0.19
N PHE A 70 -6.22 -6.66 -0.02
CA PHE A 70 -7.07 -5.52 -0.35
C PHE A 70 -6.78 -4.88 -1.71
N ALA A 71 -5.60 -5.07 -2.29
CA ALA A 71 -5.27 -4.47 -3.59
C ALA A 71 -5.88 -5.29 -4.73
N LYS A 72 -6.44 -4.60 -5.72
CA LYS A 72 -6.90 -5.20 -6.98
C LYS A 72 -5.74 -5.65 -7.86
N CYS A 73 -4.69 -4.83 -7.88
CA CYS A 73 -3.48 -5.06 -8.64
C CYS A 73 -2.31 -4.42 -7.92
N SER A 74 -1.13 -4.93 -8.25
CA SER A 74 0.14 -4.38 -7.81
C SER A 74 0.93 -3.94 -9.04
N ILE A 75 1.51 -2.74 -9.00
CA ILE A 75 2.26 -2.15 -10.12
C ILE A 75 3.63 -1.70 -9.61
N ASP A 76 4.68 -2.13 -10.29
CA ASP A 76 6.06 -1.72 -10.01
C ASP A 76 6.36 -0.36 -10.65
N THR A 77 6.68 0.61 -9.80
CA THR A 77 7.02 1.99 -10.15
C THR A 77 8.53 2.27 -10.08
N GLY A 78 9.34 1.28 -9.71
CA GLY A 78 10.79 1.39 -9.63
C GLY A 78 11.47 1.37 -11.00
N ARG A 79 10.84 0.73 -11.99
CA ARG A 79 11.44 0.44 -13.31
C ARG A 79 10.71 1.06 -14.51
N SER A 80 9.62 1.77 -14.26
CA SER A 80 8.69 2.21 -15.30
C SER A 80 8.58 3.74 -15.34
N GLU A 81 8.44 4.30 -16.53
CA GLU A 81 8.15 5.74 -16.68
C GLU A 81 6.78 6.08 -16.08
N PRO A 82 6.62 7.27 -15.46
CA PRO A 82 5.38 7.67 -14.80
C PRO A 82 4.13 7.55 -15.70
N VAL A 83 4.25 7.93 -16.97
CA VAL A 83 3.14 7.86 -17.95
C VAL A 83 2.66 6.42 -18.15
N ARG A 84 3.60 5.47 -18.20
CA ARG A 84 3.29 4.05 -18.33
C ARG A 84 2.61 3.50 -17.08
N VAL A 85 3.09 3.88 -15.89
CA VAL A 85 2.48 3.49 -14.60
C VAL A 85 1.03 3.98 -14.53
N VAL A 86 0.77 5.24 -14.89
CA VAL A 86 -0.58 5.81 -14.91
C VAL A 86 -1.50 5.03 -15.85
N ALA A 87 -1.03 4.68 -17.05
CA ALA A 87 -1.80 3.86 -17.99
C ALA A 87 -2.13 2.48 -17.42
N GLU A 88 -1.19 1.83 -16.70
CA GLU A 88 -1.42 0.55 -16.04
C GLU A 88 -2.43 0.64 -14.89
N VAL A 89 -2.39 1.73 -14.11
CA VAL A 89 -3.38 2.01 -13.05
C VAL A 89 -4.78 2.13 -13.65
N ILE A 90 -4.95 2.92 -14.72
CA ILE A 90 -6.24 3.10 -15.40
C ILE A 90 -6.79 1.75 -15.88
N ARG A 91 -5.97 0.96 -16.59
CA ARG A 91 -6.38 -0.38 -17.06
C ARG A 91 -6.80 -1.30 -15.91
N CYS A 92 -6.11 -1.23 -14.77
CA CYS A 92 -6.47 -2.02 -13.60
C CYS A 92 -7.83 -1.61 -13.02
N LEU A 93 -8.15 -0.32 -13.00
CA LEU A 93 -9.42 0.18 -12.51
C LEU A 93 -10.59 -0.17 -13.46
N GLU A 94 -10.36 -0.13 -14.78
CA GLU A 94 -11.37 -0.40 -15.81
C GLU A 94 -11.77 -1.87 -15.94
N LYS A 95 -10.86 -2.82 -15.69
CA LYS A 95 -11.12 -4.28 -15.81
C LYS A 95 -12.30 -4.82 -14.97
N ARG A 96 -12.89 -4.02 -14.09
CA ARG A 96 -14.03 -4.40 -13.24
C ARG A 96 -15.35 -3.72 -13.65
N THR A 97 -15.33 -2.75 -14.56
CA THR A 97 -16.55 -2.05 -15.01
C THR A 97 -17.30 -2.82 -16.10
N ARG A 98 -16.76 -3.98 -16.53
CA ARG A 98 -17.43 -4.96 -17.39
C ARG A 98 -17.69 -6.25 -16.63
#